data_AF-A0A328B3E5-F1
#
_entry.id   AF-A0A328B3E5-F1
#
_cell.length_a   1.000
_cell.length_b   1.000
_cell.length_c   1.000
_cell.angle_alpha   90.00
_cell.angle_beta   90.00
_cell.angle_gamma   90.00
#
_symmetry.space_group_name_H-M   'P 1'
#
loop_
_entity.id
_entity.type
_entity.pdbx_description
1 polymer ?
#
loop_
_entity_poly.entity_id
_entity_poly.type
_entity_poly.pdbx_seq_one_letter_code
_entity_poly.pdbx_strand_id
1 'polypeptide(L)'
;MVKDFTANQGSAIRGLAAVGASLATAAAVIVGAVLAVFAAATVAVIAVMGSALLAFAALAMRARRKVRARHSDIIEARHVGGHHWVAYGWNERR
;
A
#
# COMPACT_ATOMS: atom_id res chain seq x y z
N MET A 1 -14.46 55.92 -36.39
CA MET A 1 -15.48 55.97 -35.32
C MET A 1 -16.31 54.70 -35.20
N VAL A 2 -16.85 54.08 -36.27
CA VAL A 2 -17.59 52.80 -36.15
C VAL A 2 -16.68 51.59 -35.90
N LYS A 3 -15.44 51.60 -36.41
CA LYS A 3 -14.44 50.51 -36.26
C LYS A 3 -13.92 50.34 -34.83
N ASP A 4 -14.00 51.38 -34.02
CA ASP A 4 -13.48 51.39 -32.65
C ASP A 4 -14.40 50.59 -31.70
N PHE A 5 -15.71 50.56 -31.98
CA PHE A 5 -16.68 49.80 -31.19
C PHE A 5 -16.59 48.29 -31.41
N THR A 6 -16.33 47.85 -32.65
CA THR A 6 -16.17 46.42 -32.94
C THR A 6 -14.86 45.86 -32.37
N ALA A 7 -13.78 46.65 -32.40
CA ALA A 7 -12.50 46.29 -31.77
C ALA A 7 -12.62 46.21 -30.24
N ASN A 8 -13.34 47.16 -29.60
CA ASN A 8 -13.51 47.19 -28.15
C ASN A 8 -14.47 46.10 -27.64
N GLN A 9 -15.52 45.76 -28.39
CA GLN A 9 -16.41 44.63 -28.06
C GLN A 9 -15.68 43.29 -28.06
N GLY A 10 -14.76 43.04 -29.02
CA GLY A 10 -13.94 41.82 -29.02
C GLY A 10 -13.04 41.69 -27.78
N SER A 11 -12.56 42.82 -27.24
CA SER A 11 -11.72 42.88 -26.04
C SER A 11 -12.50 42.54 -24.76
N ALA A 12 -13.69 43.11 -24.59
CA ALA A 12 -14.55 42.86 -23.43
C ALA A 12 -15.00 41.39 -23.33
N ILE A 13 -15.38 40.77 -24.45
CA ILE A 13 -15.79 39.35 -24.48
C ILE A 13 -14.59 38.45 -24.18
N ARG A 14 -13.39 38.80 -24.67
CA ARG A 14 -12.15 38.06 -24.39
C ARG A 14 -11.73 38.16 -22.92
N GLY A 15 -11.91 39.32 -22.29
CA GLY A 15 -11.70 39.51 -20.85
C GLY A 15 -12.67 38.70 -20.00
N LEU A 16 -13.96 38.72 -20.34
CA LEU A 16 -14.98 37.95 -19.65
C LEU A 16 -14.75 36.44 -19.80
N ALA A 17 -14.34 35.99 -21.00
CA ALA A 17 -13.95 34.62 -21.25
C ALA A 17 -12.70 34.21 -20.45
N ALA A 18 -11.72 35.10 -20.29
CA ALA A 18 -10.53 34.85 -19.48
C ALA A 18 -10.88 34.69 -17.99
N VAL A 19 -11.75 35.55 -17.45
CA VAL A 19 -12.22 35.45 -16.06
C VAL A 19 -13.05 34.17 -15.86
N GLY A 20 -13.99 33.88 -16.77
CA GLY A 20 -14.79 32.66 -16.71
C GLY A 20 -13.94 31.39 -16.79
N ALA A 21 -12.93 31.38 -17.68
CA ALA A 21 -11.98 30.28 -17.79
C ALA A 21 -11.18 30.10 -16.50
N SER A 22 -10.68 31.20 -15.91
CA SER A 22 -9.91 31.13 -14.66
C SER A 22 -10.73 30.58 -13.49
N LEU A 23 -12.01 30.96 -13.40
CA LEU A 23 -12.93 30.46 -12.39
C LEU A 23 -13.23 28.97 -12.61
N ALA A 24 -13.45 28.57 -13.87
CA ALA A 24 -13.67 27.17 -14.22
C ALA A 24 -12.44 26.30 -13.90
N THR A 25 -11.23 26.79 -14.19
CA THR A 25 -9.99 26.08 -13.83
C THR A 25 -9.84 25.97 -12.31
N ALA A 26 -10.12 27.03 -11.55
CA ALA A 26 -10.08 26.97 -10.10
C ALA A 26 -11.05 25.92 -9.53
N ALA A 27 -12.30 25.89 -10.03
CA ALA A 27 -13.28 24.89 -9.65
C ALA A 27 -12.81 23.46 -10.02
N ALA A 28 -12.27 23.28 -11.22
CA ALA A 28 -11.74 21.99 -11.66
C ALA A 28 -10.57 21.50 -10.78
N VAL A 29 -9.66 22.40 -10.39
CA VAL A 29 -8.55 22.07 -9.48
C VAL A 29 -9.07 21.66 -8.10
N ILE A 30 -10.06 22.36 -7.56
CA ILE A 30 -10.66 21.99 -6.26
C ILE A 30 -11.28 20.60 -6.32
N VAL A 31 -12.08 20.33 -7.36
CA VAL A 31 -12.70 19.00 -7.55
C VAL A 31 -11.63 17.92 -7.72
N GLY A 32 -10.62 18.17 -8.55
CA GLY A 32 -9.50 17.26 -8.74
C GLY A 32 -8.74 16.97 -7.44
N ALA A 33 -8.49 17.99 -6.63
CA ALA A 33 -7.84 17.84 -5.32
C ALA A 33 -8.69 17.00 -4.37
N VAL A 34 -10.00 17.24 -4.31
CA VAL A 34 -10.92 16.44 -3.48
C VAL A 34 -10.90 14.97 -3.93
N LEU A 35 -11.03 14.70 -5.22
CA LEU A 35 -10.98 13.34 -5.76
C LEU A 35 -9.63 12.66 -5.48
N ALA A 36 -8.52 13.40 -5.60
CA ALA A 36 -7.19 12.90 -5.29
C ALA A 36 -7.05 12.51 -3.81
N VAL A 37 -7.60 13.31 -2.89
CA VAL A 37 -7.61 13.00 -1.45
C VAL A 37 -8.40 11.73 -1.17
N PHE A 38 -9.58 11.56 -1.80
CA PHE A 38 -10.35 10.33 -1.65
C PHE A 38 -9.59 9.10 -2.15
N ALA A 39 -8.99 9.20 -3.34
CA ALA A 39 -8.18 8.12 -3.88
C ALA A 39 -6.98 7.80 -2.95
N ALA A 40 -6.27 8.82 -2.48
CA ALA A 40 -5.16 8.66 -1.55
C ALA A 40 -5.60 8.02 -0.23
N ALA A 41 -6.75 8.41 0.32
CA ALA A 41 -7.32 7.82 1.53
C ALA A 41 -7.62 6.33 1.33
N THR A 42 -8.24 5.95 0.21
CA THR A 42 -8.50 4.54 -0.10
C THR A 42 -7.22 3.73 -0.22
N VAL A 43 -6.22 4.24 -0.95
CA VAL A 43 -4.91 3.58 -1.10
C VAL A 43 -4.22 3.45 0.26
N ALA A 44 -4.28 4.48 1.11
CA ALA A 44 -3.73 4.44 2.45
C ALA A 44 -4.36 3.35 3.31
N VAL A 45 -5.69 3.20 3.28
CA VAL A 45 -6.39 2.14 4.02
C VAL A 45 -5.95 0.76 3.54
N ILE A 46 -5.88 0.54 2.22
CA ILE A 46 -5.41 -0.72 1.64
C ILE A 46 -3.95 -0.99 2.03
N ALA A 47 -3.09 0.02 1.97
CA ALA A 47 -1.69 -0.10 2.34
C ALA A 47 -1.52 -0.47 3.82
N VAL A 48 -2.31 0.14 4.71
CA VAL A 48 -2.31 -0.17 6.15
C VAL A 48 -2.78 -1.61 6.38
N MET A 49 -3.91 -2.03 5.81
CA MET A 49 -4.41 -3.39 5.95
C MET A 49 -3.45 -4.42 5.35
N GLY A 50 -2.93 -4.17 4.15
CA GLY A 50 -1.95 -5.01 3.49
C GLY A 50 -0.67 -5.15 4.32
N SER A 51 -0.15 -4.04 4.84
CA SER A 51 1.05 -4.04 5.70
C SER A 51 0.80 -4.81 6.99
N ALA A 52 -0.36 -4.66 7.61
CA ALA A 52 -0.72 -5.42 8.81
C ALA A 52 -0.75 -6.94 8.52
N LEU A 53 -1.42 -7.36 7.45
CA LEU A 53 -1.48 -8.76 7.03
C LEU A 53 -0.09 -9.32 6.74
N LEU A 54 0.74 -8.58 6.00
CA LEU A 54 2.11 -8.98 5.69
C LEU A 54 2.98 -9.08 6.94
N ALA A 55 2.83 -8.14 7.89
CA ALA A 55 3.54 -8.18 9.16
C ALA A 55 3.17 -9.43 9.98
N PHE A 56 1.88 -9.76 10.07
CA PHE A 56 1.42 -10.99 10.73
C PHE A 56 1.92 -12.24 10.02
N ALA A 57 1.85 -12.28 8.68
CA ALA A 57 2.38 -13.40 7.90
C ALA A 57 3.89 -13.58 8.13
N ALA A 58 4.65 -12.48 8.11
CA ALA A 58 6.09 -12.49 8.38
C ALA A 58 6.38 -12.98 9.81
N LEU A 59 5.61 -12.54 10.80
CA LEU A 59 5.77 -12.95 12.18
C LEU A 59 5.43 -14.43 12.36
N ALA A 60 4.35 -14.91 11.74
CA ALA A 60 3.95 -16.32 11.76
C ALA A 60 5.03 -17.21 11.12
N MET A 61 5.57 -16.81 9.97
CA MET A 61 6.69 -17.51 9.33
C MET A 61 7.95 -17.49 10.20
N ARG A 62 8.24 -16.38 10.87
CA ARG A 62 9.37 -16.28 11.81
C ARG A 62 9.18 -17.19 13.02
N ALA A 63 7.97 -17.26 13.58
CA ALA A 63 7.64 -18.15 14.69
C ALA A 63 7.78 -19.63 14.29
N ARG A 64 7.24 -20.02 13.13
CA ARG A 64 7.40 -21.38 12.57
C ARG A 64 8.87 -21.75 12.40
N ARG A 65 9.68 -20.84 11.85
CA ARG A 65 11.14 -21.06 11.71
C ARG A 65 11.82 -21.26 13.07
N LYS A 66 11.48 -20.46 14.09
CA LYS A 66 12.02 -20.63 15.45
C LYS A 66 11.62 -21.96 16.09
N VAL A 67 10.36 -22.38 15.94
CA VAL A 67 9.90 -23.67 16.48
C VAL A 67 10.59 -24.83 15.77
N ARG A 68 10.70 -24.79 14.43
CA ARG A 68 11.38 -25.85 13.67
C ARG A 68 12.87 -25.95 14.02
N ALA A 69 13.54 -24.80 14.21
CA ALA A 69 14.93 -24.78 14.69
C ALA A 69 15.07 -25.36 16.10
N ARG A 70 14.12 -25.09 17.02
CA ARG A 70 14.11 -25.75 18.33
C ARG A 70 13.89 -27.25 18.23
N HIS A 71 13.02 -27.72 17.33
CA HIS A 71 12.75 -29.15 17.18
C HIS A 71 13.95 -29.89 16.56
N SER A 72 14.71 -29.26 15.66
CA SER A 72 15.97 -29.82 15.16
C SER A 72 17.09 -29.95 16.20
N ASP A 73 17.01 -29.19 17.30
CA ASP A 73 17.97 -29.30 18.42
C ASP A 73 17.55 -30.35 19.47
N ILE A 74 16.37 -30.96 19.33
CA ILE A 74 15.87 -31.99 20.26
C ILE A 74 16.28 -33.36 19.71
N ILE A 75 17.17 -34.03 20.44
CA ILE A 75 17.51 -35.42 20.19
C ILE A 75 16.43 -36.29 20.84
N GLU A 76 15.50 -36.80 20.03
CA GLU A 76 14.45 -37.70 20.50
C GLU A 76 15.04 -39.10 20.74
N ALA A 77 15.26 -39.45 22.00
CA ALA A 77 15.61 -40.80 22.39
C ALA A 77 14.33 -41.66 22.46
N ARG A 78 14.15 -42.57 21.49
CA ARG A 78 13.03 -43.50 21.50
C ARG A 78 13.49 -44.84 22.09
N HIS A 79 12.74 -45.30 23.09
CA HIS A 79 12.93 -46.63 23.67
C HIS A 79 12.36 -47.67 22.71
N VAL A 80 13.20 -48.48 22.07
CA VAL A 80 12.78 -49.38 20.98
C VAL A 80 12.37 -50.77 21.50
N GLY A 81 12.17 -50.89 22.82
CA GLY A 81 11.92 -52.18 23.49
C GLY A 81 13.22 -52.90 23.84
N GLY A 82 13.28 -53.46 25.06
CA GLY A 82 14.50 -54.04 25.64
C GLY A 82 15.29 -53.04 26.50
N HIS A 83 16.63 -53.17 26.55
CA HIS A 83 17.55 -52.30 27.31
C HIS A 83 18.22 -51.21 26.45
N HIS A 84 17.74 -50.98 25.23
CA HIS A 84 18.41 -50.11 24.26
C HIS A 84 17.58 -48.86 23.98
N TRP A 85 18.24 -47.70 24.14
CA TRP A 85 17.72 -46.40 23.73
C TRP A 85 18.41 -45.97 22.45
N VAL A 86 17.64 -45.57 21.43
CA VAL A 86 18.18 -45.06 20.17
C VAL A 86 17.84 -43.58 20.06
N ALA A 87 18.87 -42.76 19.87
CA ALA A 87 18.75 -41.32 19.63
C ALA A 87 18.48 -41.07 18.14
N TYR A 88 17.31 -40.52 17.84
CA TYR A 88 16.95 -40.02 16.51
C TYR A 88 17.05 -38.48 16.49
N GLY A 89 17.27 -37.88 15.31
CA GLY A 89 17.37 -36.41 15.17
C GLY A 89 18.78 -35.86 14.88
N TRP A 90 19.83 -36.69 14.88
CA TRP A 90 21.21 -36.23 14.62
C TRP A 90 21.54 -36.08 13.12
N ASN A 91 20.77 -36.73 12.22
CA ASN A 91 21.12 -36.89 10.81
C ASN A 91 20.36 -35.92 9.87
N GLU A 92 19.39 -35.17 10.41
CA GLU A 92 18.55 -34.24 9.66
C GLU A 92 19.23 -32.89 9.36
N ARG A 93 20.52 -32.75 9.68
CA ARG A 93 21.36 -31.58 9.34
C ARG A 93 21.81 -31.63 7.87
N ARG A 94 20.89 -31.38 6.92
CA ARG A 94 21.24 -31.00 5.54
C ARG A 94 20.35 -29.88 5.03
#